data_AF-A0A962XF47-F1
#
_entry.id   AF-A0A962XF47-F1
#
_cell.length_a   1.000
_cell.length_b   1.000
_cell.length_c   1.000
_cell.angle_alpha   90.00
_cell.angle_beta   90.00
_cell.angle_gamma   90.00
#
_symmetry.space_group_name_H-M   'P 1'
#
loop_
_entity.id
_entity.type
_entity.pdbx_description
1 polymer ?
#
loop_
_entity_poly.entity_id
_entity_poly.type
_entity_poly.pdbx_seq_one_letter_code
_entity_poly.pdbx_strand_id
1 'polypeptide(L)'
;TSQTFEPGSGGTAGIQTVLSARLPVRLKLKNRAGSVVRTLVETTRDPGTYDDTWDGKDGSGNRLPEGPYYVVLEYDIDGQTHVLDLTATTGGERYNPTRSSLPSTFSAYDDEPLEISFEIPPDRGASEITAFVGLFNTDTRFATLLERVPLGVGSHRVYWDGTDGSGNIAVPPPGDSFLVGLWGYELPDNAVYLKAAPALSDVSADPNFFDPATSDFLSPTDPVATIEFLLSEAANVSLTVTNLETGRVLRRIVEAVDPADFMATSSFDDDFESGADGWTHGGTNDVWALGSPTVGPAGASSGTSAWGTGLDADYPNSSDSWLLSPPVFVRAGDALYFDQYFDSESYYDGGVVEVTTDGSNFTRIVPQGGYPYSGARLGGDAYSGSLGGWSLQSFPLSDYTGQTIQVRFRFVTDGSVTRSGWFIDDFVVGSDPHARIQWDGRADDGRFVDSGDYRLTLQAIDSSGSASLARYVLMRVFY
;
A
#
# COMPACT_ATOMS: atom_id res chain seq x y z
N THR A 1 -2.24 24.79 -5.46
CA THR A 1 -2.51 23.44 -4.94
C THR A 1 -1.21 22.81 -4.50
N SER A 2 -1.24 22.18 -3.34
CA SER A 2 -0.09 21.49 -2.76
C SER A 2 0.33 20.31 -3.63
N GLN A 3 1.64 20.10 -3.78
CA GLN A 3 2.20 18.99 -4.54
C GLN A 3 2.41 17.76 -3.66
N THR A 4 2.37 16.57 -4.26
CA THR A 4 2.82 15.31 -3.66
C THR A 4 3.89 14.71 -4.56
N PHE A 5 4.97 14.19 -3.98
CA PHE A 5 6.00 13.49 -4.75
C PHE A 5 6.64 12.37 -3.93
N GLU A 6 7.19 11.40 -4.65
CA GLU A 6 7.88 10.23 -4.12
C GLU A 6 9.35 10.26 -4.58
N PRO A 7 10.32 10.42 -3.67
CA PRO A 7 11.73 10.43 -4.06
C PRO A 7 12.27 9.05 -4.42
N GLY A 8 11.64 7.98 -3.91
CA GLY A 8 12.07 6.59 -4.12
C GLY A 8 12.13 6.20 -5.60
N SER A 9 11.19 6.70 -6.39
CA SER A 9 11.10 6.55 -7.85
C SER A 9 11.84 7.65 -8.63
N GLY A 10 12.73 8.40 -7.98
CA GLY A 10 13.47 9.52 -8.59
C GLY A 10 12.67 10.81 -8.75
N GLY A 11 11.47 10.90 -8.16
CA GLY A 11 10.63 12.10 -8.19
C GLY A 11 11.22 13.29 -7.44
N THR A 12 10.86 14.50 -7.88
CA THR A 12 11.20 15.76 -7.18
C THR A 12 9.99 16.68 -7.13
N ALA A 13 9.90 17.52 -6.10
CA ALA A 13 8.91 18.59 -6.03
C ALA A 13 9.37 19.81 -6.82
N GLY A 14 8.49 20.38 -7.64
CA GLY A 14 8.74 21.61 -8.39
C GLY A 14 8.23 22.83 -7.63
N ILE A 15 9.10 23.81 -7.38
CA ILE A 15 8.82 24.99 -6.57
C ILE A 15 8.94 26.21 -7.47
N GLN A 16 7.79 26.79 -7.82
CA GLN A 16 7.75 27.98 -8.65
C GLN A 16 7.74 29.26 -7.80
N THR A 17 8.64 30.19 -8.11
CA THR A 17 8.67 31.53 -7.49
C THR A 17 8.61 32.60 -8.57
N VAL A 18 7.78 33.63 -8.37
CA VAL A 18 7.69 34.78 -9.26
C VAL A 18 8.16 36.03 -8.53
N LEU A 19 9.12 36.75 -9.10
CA LEU A 19 9.69 37.97 -8.56
C LEU A 19 9.46 39.14 -9.51
N SER A 20 9.02 40.28 -8.97
CA SER A 20 8.78 41.52 -9.72
C SER A 20 9.95 42.50 -9.69
N ALA A 21 11.01 42.21 -8.93
CA ALA A 21 12.17 43.07 -8.74
C ALA A 21 13.44 42.23 -8.56
N ARG A 22 14.61 42.86 -8.72
CA ARG A 22 15.89 42.22 -8.38
C ARG A 22 16.14 42.34 -6.88
N LEU A 23 16.28 41.23 -6.18
CA LEU A 23 16.45 41.21 -4.72
C LEU A 23 17.12 39.93 -4.20
N PRO A 24 17.80 39.98 -3.04
CA PRO A 24 18.22 38.79 -2.31
C PRO A 24 17.00 37.97 -1.88
N VAL A 25 17.02 36.68 -2.17
CA VAL A 25 15.97 35.73 -1.80
C VAL A 25 16.54 34.50 -1.11
N ARG A 26 15.76 33.94 -0.20
CA ARG A 26 15.98 32.61 0.36
C ARG A 26 14.69 31.81 0.26
N LEU A 27 14.77 30.60 -0.30
CA LEU A 27 13.68 29.62 -0.23
C LEU A 27 14.02 28.65 0.90
N LYS A 28 13.28 28.77 2.00
CA LYS A 28 13.43 27.92 3.19
C LYS A 28 12.35 26.85 3.17
N LEU A 29 12.74 25.60 3.36
CA LEU A 29 11.83 24.49 3.57
C LEU A 29 11.67 24.27 5.07
N LYS A 30 10.44 24.33 5.57
CA LYS A 30 10.11 24.11 6.97
C LYS A 30 9.32 22.82 7.15
N ASN A 31 9.55 22.11 8.24
CA ASN A 31 8.67 21.01 8.65
C ASN A 31 7.40 21.55 9.36
N ARG A 32 6.47 20.66 9.71
CA ARG A 32 5.23 21.02 10.43
C ARG A 32 5.43 21.68 11.79
N ALA A 33 6.59 21.47 12.43
CA ALA A 33 6.95 22.15 13.67
C ALA A 33 7.52 23.58 13.43
N GLY A 34 7.62 24.02 12.18
CA GLY A 34 8.16 25.32 11.79
C GLY A 34 9.69 25.38 11.72
N SER A 35 10.39 24.27 11.95
CA SER A 35 11.85 24.21 11.88
C SER A 35 12.31 24.17 10.44
N VAL A 36 13.33 24.98 10.09
CA VAL A 36 13.95 24.95 8.76
C VAL A 36 14.78 23.67 8.63
N VAL A 37 14.43 22.82 7.66
CA VAL A 37 15.13 21.56 7.36
C VAL A 37 16.09 21.72 6.19
N ARG A 38 15.84 22.69 5.30
CA ARG A 38 16.71 22.98 4.14
C ARG A 38 16.54 24.41 3.67
N THR A 39 17.63 24.97 3.14
CA THR A 39 17.59 26.18 2.31
C THR A 39 17.84 25.76 0.88
N LEU A 40 16.83 25.87 0.02
CA LEU A 40 16.90 25.45 -1.38
C LEU A 40 17.63 26.48 -2.24
N VAL A 41 17.40 27.75 -1.92
CA VAL A 41 17.93 28.90 -2.65
C VAL A 41 18.42 29.91 -1.64
N GLU A 42 19.59 30.48 -1.87
CA GLU A 42 20.12 31.64 -1.13
C GLU A 42 21.00 32.46 -2.08
N THR A 43 20.36 33.39 -2.80
CA THR A 43 21.03 34.18 -3.84
C THR A 43 20.23 35.45 -4.17
N THR A 44 20.83 36.34 -4.95
CA THR A 44 20.11 37.47 -5.55
C THR A 44 19.53 37.04 -6.89
N ARG A 45 18.22 37.21 -7.05
CA ARG A 45 17.50 36.93 -8.31
C ARG A 45 17.06 38.22 -8.97
N ASP A 46 16.98 38.20 -10.30
CA ASP A 46 16.38 39.26 -11.12
C ASP A 46 14.83 39.08 -11.17
N PRO A 47 14.07 40.05 -11.67
CA PRO A 47 12.66 39.85 -11.93
C PRO A 47 12.46 38.69 -12.91
N GLY A 48 11.51 37.80 -12.61
CA GLY A 48 11.23 36.64 -13.45
C GLY A 48 10.51 35.52 -12.71
N THR A 49 10.24 34.46 -13.45
CA THR A 49 9.73 33.18 -12.93
C THR A 49 10.90 32.21 -12.81
N TYR A 50 10.96 31.52 -11.68
CA TYR A 50 11.98 30.53 -11.36
C TYR A 50 11.31 29.22 -10.97
N ASP A 51 11.82 28.10 -11.49
CA ASP A 51 11.40 26.75 -11.15
C ASP A 51 12.57 26.04 -10.48
N ASP A 52 12.49 25.91 -9.15
CA ASP A 52 13.45 25.18 -8.33
C ASP A 52 12.93 23.77 -8.05
N THR A 53 13.81 22.84 -7.66
CA THR A 53 13.40 21.48 -7.29
C THR A 53 13.86 21.09 -5.90
N TRP A 54 13.11 20.18 -5.28
CA TRP A 54 13.47 19.53 -4.03
C TRP A 54 13.31 18.02 -4.13
N ASP A 55 14.32 17.29 -3.65
CA ASP A 55 14.49 15.83 -3.78
C ASP A 55 14.17 15.06 -2.48
N GLY A 56 13.46 15.69 -1.54
CA GLY A 56 13.10 15.03 -0.28
C GLY A 56 14.21 15.00 0.78
N LYS A 57 15.35 15.67 0.56
CA LYS A 57 16.49 15.66 1.50
C LYS A 57 16.65 16.94 2.29
N ASP A 58 17.27 16.85 3.46
CA ASP A 58 17.67 17.99 4.29
C ASP A 58 18.92 18.72 3.73
N GLY A 59 19.37 19.78 4.43
CA GLY A 59 20.57 20.52 4.03
C GLY A 59 21.89 19.74 4.12
N SER A 60 21.90 18.58 4.78
CA SER A 60 23.06 17.69 4.91
C SER A 60 23.03 16.52 3.90
N GLY A 61 21.94 16.41 3.12
CA GLY A 61 21.74 15.33 2.16
C GLY A 61 21.09 14.07 2.74
N ASN A 62 20.60 14.11 3.99
CA ASN A 62 19.85 12.99 4.57
C ASN A 62 18.41 13.00 4.05
N ARG A 63 17.82 11.81 3.87
CA ARG A 63 16.37 11.69 3.58
C ARG A 63 15.56 12.26 4.75
N LEU A 64 14.52 13.00 4.43
CA LEU A 64 13.60 13.53 5.42
C LEU A 64 12.40 12.58 5.59
N PRO A 65 11.79 12.53 6.80
CA PRO A 65 10.61 11.72 7.02
C PRO A 65 9.42 12.15 6.15
N GLU A 66 8.54 11.21 5.84
CA GLU A 66 7.25 11.46 5.19
C GLU A 66 6.44 12.54 5.93
N GLY A 67 5.79 13.40 5.16
CA GLY A 67 4.81 14.36 5.66
C GLY A 67 4.82 15.68 4.92
N PRO A 68 4.06 16.67 5.42
CA PRO A 68 3.99 17.99 4.82
C PRO A 68 5.20 18.85 5.21
N TYR A 69 5.80 19.46 4.20
CA TYR A 69 6.80 20.50 4.31
C TYR A 69 6.28 21.78 3.67
N TYR A 70 6.74 22.93 4.17
CA TYR A 70 6.24 24.24 3.77
C TYR A 70 7.37 25.06 3.19
N VAL A 71 7.20 25.49 1.94
CA VAL A 71 8.13 26.38 1.26
C VAL A 71 7.84 27.81 1.70
N VAL A 72 8.84 28.49 2.22
CA VAL A 72 8.75 29.87 2.70
C VAL A 72 9.75 30.72 1.95
N LEU A 73 9.26 31.80 1.34
CA LEU A 73 10.11 32.76 0.65
C LEU A 73 10.46 33.89 1.61
N GLU A 74 11.75 34.02 1.90
CA GLU A 74 12.30 35.20 2.57
C GLU A 74 12.98 36.09 1.53
N TYR A 75 12.82 37.40 1.65
CA TYR A 75 13.43 38.33 0.70
C TYR A 75 13.76 39.67 1.33
N ASP A 76 14.82 40.31 0.83
CA ASP A 76 15.31 41.56 1.42
C ASP A 76 14.95 42.79 0.56
N ILE A 77 14.33 43.79 1.18
CA ILE A 77 14.05 45.12 0.62
C ILE A 77 14.59 46.16 1.58
N ASP A 78 15.40 47.11 1.09
CA ASP A 78 15.97 48.20 1.88
C ASP A 78 16.68 47.75 3.18
N GLY A 79 17.30 46.56 3.15
CA GLY A 79 18.00 45.97 4.29
C GLY A 79 17.10 45.31 5.33
N GLN A 80 15.79 45.18 5.07
CA GLN A 80 14.84 44.45 5.89
C GLN A 80 14.41 43.15 5.23
N THR A 81 14.37 42.07 6.02
CA THR A 81 13.85 40.77 5.57
C THR A 81 12.33 40.73 5.71
N HIS A 82 11.67 40.44 4.61
CA HIS A 82 10.26 40.11 4.52
C HIS A 82 10.08 38.61 4.33
N VAL A 83 8.93 38.09 4.79
CA VAL A 83 8.62 36.67 4.75
C VAL A 83 7.24 36.48 4.12
N LEU A 84 7.17 35.67 3.06
CA LEU A 84 5.94 35.15 2.49
C LEU A 84 5.79 33.69 2.95
N ASP A 85 4.91 33.48 3.91
CA ASP A 85 4.60 32.18 4.49
C ASP A 85 3.08 31.96 4.41
N LEU A 86 2.64 31.06 3.53
CA LEU A 86 1.22 30.83 3.28
C LEU A 86 0.59 29.80 4.22
N THR A 87 1.40 29.19 5.10
CA THR A 87 1.03 28.03 5.92
C THR A 87 -0.23 28.25 6.77
N ALA A 88 -0.49 29.49 7.18
CA ALA A 88 -1.67 29.85 7.99
C ALA A 88 -2.79 30.57 7.21
N THR A 89 -2.59 30.82 5.92
CA THR A 89 -3.45 31.74 5.13
C THR A 89 -4.11 31.10 3.92
N THR A 90 -3.63 29.95 3.47
CA THR A 90 -4.24 29.16 2.39
C THR A 90 -4.46 27.72 2.87
N GLY A 91 -5.41 27.00 2.28
CA GLY A 91 -5.80 25.65 2.72
C GLY A 91 -6.92 25.62 3.78
N GLY A 92 -7.29 24.41 4.20
CA GLY A 92 -8.36 24.15 5.16
C GLY A 92 -9.76 23.99 4.54
N GLU A 93 -9.90 24.15 3.22
CA GLU A 93 -11.13 23.86 2.49
C GLU A 93 -11.53 22.40 2.69
N ARG A 94 -12.75 22.18 3.17
CA ARG A 94 -13.26 20.84 3.49
C ARG A 94 -13.93 20.22 2.26
N TYR A 95 -13.61 18.98 1.98
CA TYR A 95 -14.31 18.15 0.99
C TYR A 95 -14.49 16.71 1.50
N ASN A 96 -15.26 15.91 0.77
CA ASN A 96 -15.43 14.49 1.05
C ASN A 96 -14.61 13.71 0.00
N PRO A 97 -13.53 13.02 0.39
CA PRO A 97 -12.79 12.11 -0.48
C PRO A 97 -13.71 11.06 -1.10
N THR A 98 -13.44 10.69 -2.36
CA THR A 98 -14.10 9.56 -3.00
C THR A 98 -13.64 8.28 -2.33
N ARG A 99 -14.54 7.31 -2.13
CA ARG A 99 -14.22 6.01 -1.55
C ARG A 99 -14.85 4.86 -2.31
N SER A 100 -14.24 3.68 -2.18
CA SER A 100 -14.80 2.43 -2.68
C SER A 100 -16.12 2.07 -1.99
N SER A 101 -16.91 1.20 -2.62
CA SER A 101 -18.11 0.62 -2.02
C SER A 101 -17.71 -0.24 -0.83
N LEU A 102 -18.44 -0.11 0.29
CA LEU A 102 -18.22 -0.91 1.48
C LEU A 102 -19.13 -2.15 1.44
N PRO A 103 -18.67 -3.30 1.96
CA PRO A 103 -19.50 -4.49 2.06
C PRO A 103 -20.69 -4.27 3.01
N SER A 104 -21.80 -4.98 2.78
CA SER A 104 -22.97 -4.89 3.64
C SER A 104 -22.82 -5.60 4.99
N THR A 105 -21.81 -6.47 5.10
CA THR A 105 -21.42 -7.21 6.30
C THR A 105 -19.90 -7.33 6.32
N PHE A 106 -19.27 -7.30 7.50
CA PHE A 106 -17.86 -7.60 7.69
C PHE A 106 -17.69 -8.41 8.98
N SER A 107 -16.66 -9.24 9.07
CA SER A 107 -16.35 -10.05 10.25
C SER A 107 -14.93 -9.76 10.72
N ALA A 108 -14.78 -8.75 11.58
CA ALA A 108 -13.46 -8.37 12.04
C ALA A 108 -12.69 -9.50 12.77
N TYR A 109 -13.40 -10.51 13.30
CA TYR A 109 -12.81 -11.63 14.06
C TYR A 109 -12.38 -12.82 13.20
N ASP A 110 -12.73 -12.84 11.91
CA ASP A 110 -12.34 -13.91 10.98
C ASP A 110 -11.14 -13.48 10.11
N ASP A 111 -10.26 -12.63 10.64
CA ASP A 111 -9.12 -12.01 9.94
C ASP A 111 -9.52 -11.08 8.78
N GLU A 112 -10.75 -10.56 8.80
CA GLU A 112 -11.30 -9.65 7.77
C GLU A 112 -11.70 -8.29 8.38
N PRO A 113 -10.74 -7.40 8.71
CA PRO A 113 -11.06 -6.03 9.10
C PRO A 113 -11.79 -5.30 7.95
N LEU A 114 -12.64 -4.34 8.29
CA LEU A 114 -13.28 -3.51 7.28
C LEU A 114 -12.22 -2.60 6.63
N GLU A 115 -11.82 -2.91 5.41
CA GLU A 115 -11.01 -2.02 4.59
C GLU A 115 -11.85 -0.84 4.06
N ILE A 116 -11.32 0.36 4.19
CA ILE A 116 -11.87 1.60 3.65
C ILE A 116 -10.81 2.21 2.73
N SER A 117 -10.99 2.00 1.44
CA SER A 117 -10.13 2.58 0.40
C SER A 117 -10.73 3.92 -0.06
N PHE A 118 -9.90 4.96 -0.17
CA PHE A 118 -10.31 6.29 -0.60
C PHE A 118 -9.23 7.02 -1.40
N GLU A 119 -9.63 8.05 -2.15
CA GLU A 119 -8.74 8.81 -3.03
C GLU A 119 -8.71 10.29 -2.64
N ILE A 120 -7.50 10.84 -2.54
CA ILE A 120 -7.23 12.27 -2.48
C ILE A 120 -6.97 12.74 -3.91
N PRO A 121 -7.89 13.50 -4.53
CA PRO A 121 -7.80 13.79 -5.94
C PRO A 121 -6.73 14.86 -6.24
N PRO A 122 -6.06 14.81 -7.41
CA PRO A 122 -4.97 15.72 -7.75
C PRO A 122 -5.35 17.21 -7.78
N ASP A 123 -6.61 17.54 -8.08
CA ASP A 123 -7.09 18.92 -8.13
C ASP A 123 -7.21 19.58 -6.74
N ARG A 124 -7.33 18.76 -5.68
CA ARG A 124 -7.34 19.21 -4.29
C ARG A 124 -5.93 19.35 -3.71
N GLY A 125 -4.99 18.53 -4.18
CA GLY A 125 -3.65 18.42 -3.61
C GLY A 125 -3.63 17.64 -2.29
N ALA A 126 -2.45 17.52 -1.69
CA ALA A 126 -2.27 16.86 -0.40
C ALA A 126 -3.17 17.48 0.67
N SER A 127 -3.72 16.65 1.55
CA SER A 127 -4.82 17.01 2.45
C SER A 127 -4.65 16.37 3.83
N GLU A 128 -5.14 17.03 4.89
CA GLU A 128 -5.36 16.37 6.18
C GLU A 128 -6.68 15.60 6.15
N ILE A 129 -6.62 14.31 6.47
CA ILE A 129 -7.76 13.40 6.44
C ILE A 129 -8.24 13.08 7.86
N THR A 130 -9.56 13.11 8.01
CA THR A 130 -10.28 12.54 9.15
C THR A 130 -11.14 11.41 8.65
N ALA A 131 -10.88 10.19 9.15
CA ALA A 131 -11.59 8.97 8.78
C ALA A 131 -12.18 8.33 10.03
N PHE A 132 -13.42 7.87 9.94
CA PHE A 132 -14.13 7.42 11.12
C PHE A 132 -15.31 6.50 10.86
N VAL A 133 -15.68 5.77 11.89
CA VAL A 133 -16.92 5.01 11.96
C VAL A 133 -17.87 5.70 12.92
N GLY A 134 -19.12 5.85 12.51
CA GLY A 134 -20.21 6.40 13.31
C GLY A 134 -21.47 5.56 13.16
N LEU A 135 -22.51 5.96 13.90
CA LEU A 135 -23.85 5.39 13.79
C LEU A 135 -24.69 6.21 12.81
N PHE A 136 -25.33 5.54 11.85
CA PHE A 136 -26.01 6.17 10.72
C PHE A 136 -27.21 7.01 11.13
N ASN A 137 -28.08 6.49 12.00
CA ASN A 137 -29.31 7.19 12.39
C ASN A 137 -29.07 8.29 13.43
N THR A 138 -27.99 8.18 14.21
CA THR A 138 -27.73 9.05 15.36
C THR A 138 -26.54 9.99 15.17
N ASP A 139 -25.82 9.89 14.04
CA ASP A 139 -24.61 10.67 13.70
C ASP A 139 -23.59 10.72 14.85
N THR A 140 -23.52 9.64 15.61
CA THR A 140 -22.62 9.53 16.78
C THR A 140 -21.30 8.93 16.32
N ARG A 141 -20.20 9.65 16.58
CA ARG A 141 -18.84 9.14 16.34
C ARG A 141 -18.59 7.92 17.23
N PHE A 142 -18.31 6.79 16.60
CA PHE A 142 -18.11 5.51 17.27
C PHE A 142 -16.62 5.18 17.42
N ALA A 143 -15.86 5.29 16.32
CA ALA A 143 -14.42 5.10 16.29
C ALA A 143 -13.76 6.15 15.37
N THR A 144 -12.58 6.61 15.73
CA THR A 144 -11.75 7.50 14.90
C THR A 144 -10.58 6.70 14.37
N LEU A 145 -10.48 6.57 13.05
CA LEU A 145 -9.43 5.82 12.36
C LEU A 145 -8.26 6.75 12.01
N LEU A 146 -8.57 7.95 11.52
CA LEU A 146 -7.62 9.03 11.30
C LEU A 146 -8.20 10.33 11.86
N GLU A 147 -7.35 11.13 12.51
CA GLU A 147 -7.70 12.45 13.02
C GLU A 147 -6.71 13.49 12.47
N ARG A 148 -7.15 14.29 11.49
CA ARG A 148 -6.32 15.33 10.84
C ARG A 148 -4.92 14.85 10.42
N VAL A 149 -4.86 13.63 9.87
CA VAL A 149 -3.60 13.02 9.42
C VAL A 149 -3.29 13.54 8.02
N PRO A 150 -2.16 14.25 7.81
CA PRO A 150 -1.78 14.71 6.47
C PRO A 150 -1.44 13.50 5.60
N LEU A 151 -1.99 13.47 4.39
CA LEU A 151 -1.76 12.43 3.38
C LEU A 151 -1.58 13.10 2.01
N GLY A 152 -0.73 12.50 1.18
CA GLY A 152 -0.47 12.94 -0.19
C GLY A 152 -1.63 12.67 -1.14
N VAL A 153 -1.58 13.24 -2.34
CA VAL A 153 -2.48 12.87 -3.46
C VAL A 153 -2.37 11.37 -3.76
N GLY A 154 -3.48 10.75 -4.18
CA GLY A 154 -3.54 9.35 -4.60
C GLY A 154 -4.47 8.50 -3.73
N SER A 155 -4.34 7.18 -3.86
CA SER A 155 -5.13 6.23 -3.07
C SER A 155 -4.54 5.94 -1.71
N HIS A 156 -5.44 5.73 -0.76
CA HIS A 156 -5.15 5.43 0.63
C HIS A 156 -6.10 4.36 1.14
N ARG A 157 -5.63 3.56 2.08
CA ARG A 157 -6.42 2.52 2.75
C ARG A 157 -6.32 2.70 4.26
N VAL A 158 -7.46 2.66 4.93
CA VAL A 158 -7.55 2.55 6.38
C VAL A 158 -8.41 1.36 6.75
N TYR A 159 -8.08 0.72 7.86
CA TYR A 159 -8.74 -0.49 8.30
C TYR A 159 -9.49 -0.21 9.60
N TRP A 160 -10.68 -0.79 9.73
CA TRP A 160 -11.42 -0.81 10.98
C TRP A 160 -11.58 -2.25 11.46
N ASP A 161 -11.06 -2.51 12.67
CA ASP A 161 -11.08 -3.80 13.36
C ASP A 161 -12.43 -4.11 14.02
N GLY A 162 -13.50 -3.38 13.68
CA GLY A 162 -14.81 -3.57 14.26
C GLY A 162 -14.87 -3.24 15.75
N THR A 163 -13.95 -2.44 16.30
CA THR A 163 -13.97 -2.01 17.70
C THR A 163 -14.26 -0.51 17.88
N ASP A 164 -14.76 -0.13 19.05
CA ASP A 164 -14.92 1.28 19.44
C ASP A 164 -13.59 1.91 19.88
N GLY A 165 -13.59 3.21 20.19
CA GLY A 165 -12.40 3.90 20.71
C GLY A 165 -11.84 3.37 22.04
N SER A 166 -12.54 2.45 22.70
CA SER A 166 -12.10 1.75 23.92
C SER A 166 -11.68 0.30 23.68
N GLY A 167 -11.77 -0.20 22.44
CA GLY A 167 -11.45 -1.57 22.07
C GLY A 167 -12.59 -2.57 22.19
N ASN A 168 -13.82 -2.13 22.52
CA ASN A 168 -14.98 -3.03 22.61
C ASN A 168 -15.53 -3.36 21.23
N ILE A 169 -16.09 -4.55 21.06
CA ILE A 169 -16.77 -4.97 19.83
C ILE A 169 -17.89 -4.00 19.47
N ALA A 170 -17.85 -3.51 18.24
CA ALA A 170 -18.84 -2.60 17.70
C ALA A 170 -20.13 -3.34 17.35
N VAL A 171 -21.18 -3.10 18.14
CA VAL A 171 -22.54 -3.57 17.84
C VAL A 171 -23.46 -2.36 17.72
N PRO A 172 -24.06 -2.09 16.53
CA PRO A 172 -24.96 -0.97 16.38
C PRO A 172 -26.27 -1.28 17.15
N PRO A 173 -26.91 -0.28 17.77
CA PRO A 173 -28.21 -0.48 18.42
C PRO A 173 -29.26 -1.06 17.47
N PRO A 174 -30.27 -1.79 17.97
CA PRO A 174 -31.33 -2.35 17.12
C PRO A 174 -31.98 -1.29 16.23
N GLY A 175 -31.93 -1.51 14.91
CA GLY A 175 -32.46 -0.59 13.90
C GLY A 175 -31.49 0.50 13.42
N ASP A 176 -30.27 0.56 13.96
CA ASP A 176 -29.18 1.40 13.47
C ASP A 176 -28.17 0.59 12.63
N SER A 177 -27.29 1.29 11.93
CA SER A 177 -26.20 0.70 11.16
C SER A 177 -24.95 1.57 11.24
N PHE A 178 -23.79 1.01 10.91
CA PHE A 178 -22.57 1.81 10.83
C PHE A 178 -22.55 2.69 9.58
N LEU A 179 -21.90 3.84 9.73
CA LEU A 179 -21.59 4.82 8.72
C LEU A 179 -20.08 5.02 8.73
N VAL A 180 -19.44 4.98 7.57
CA VAL A 180 -18.06 5.46 7.42
C VAL A 180 -18.07 6.90 6.95
N GLY A 181 -17.47 7.77 7.75
CA GLY A 181 -17.26 9.18 7.44
C GLY A 181 -15.83 9.47 7.02
N LEU A 182 -15.68 10.26 5.97
CA LEU A 182 -14.39 10.74 5.46
C LEU A 182 -14.48 12.24 5.20
N TRP A 183 -13.57 13.00 5.80
CA TRP A 183 -13.40 14.43 5.54
C TRP A 183 -11.94 14.71 5.18
N GLY A 184 -11.74 15.38 4.05
CA GLY A 184 -10.46 15.93 3.63
C GLY A 184 -10.44 17.43 3.86
N TYR A 185 -9.28 17.95 4.26
CA TYR A 185 -9.01 19.37 4.40
C TYR A 185 -7.73 19.70 3.66
N GLU A 186 -7.84 20.53 2.62
CA GLU A 186 -6.68 20.86 1.76
C GLU A 186 -5.53 21.43 2.59
N LEU A 187 -4.29 21.02 2.30
CA LEU A 187 -3.11 21.67 2.86
C LEU A 187 -2.91 23.06 2.22
N PRO A 188 -2.16 23.96 2.88
CA PRO A 188 -1.80 25.25 2.32
C PRO A 188 -1.12 25.17 0.95
N ASP A 189 -1.27 26.20 0.13
CA ASP A 189 -0.71 26.25 -1.23
C ASP A 189 0.82 26.15 -1.28
N ASN A 190 1.51 26.53 -0.21
CA ASN A 190 2.97 26.39 -0.11
C ASN A 190 3.39 25.05 0.50
N ALA A 191 2.46 24.12 0.73
CA ALA A 191 2.76 22.80 1.21
C ALA A 191 3.23 21.89 0.06
N VAL A 192 4.23 21.09 0.35
CA VAL A 192 4.71 19.97 -0.45
C VAL A 192 4.64 18.74 0.44
N TYR A 193 3.89 17.73 0.03
CA TYR A 193 3.84 16.45 0.73
C TYR A 193 4.92 15.52 0.17
N LEU A 194 5.82 15.11 1.05
CA LEU A 194 6.84 14.11 0.77
C LEU A 194 6.26 12.74 1.14
N LYS A 195 6.08 11.86 0.16
CA LYS A 195 5.66 10.46 0.39
C LYS A 195 6.91 9.57 0.38
N ALA A 196 7.19 8.95 1.52
CA ALA A 196 8.46 8.26 1.80
C ALA A 196 8.35 7.25 2.95
N ALA A 197 7.14 6.91 3.40
CA ALA A 197 6.94 5.91 4.44
C ALA A 197 6.94 4.49 3.87
N PRO A 198 7.48 3.51 4.62
CA PRO A 198 7.35 2.12 4.27
C PRO A 198 5.87 1.72 4.28
N ALA A 199 5.48 0.83 3.38
CA ALA A 199 4.14 0.26 3.31
C ALA A 199 4.13 -1.16 3.86
N LEU A 200 3.11 -1.45 4.68
CA LEU A 200 2.77 -2.81 5.12
C LEU A 200 1.55 -3.30 4.34
N SER A 201 1.65 -4.49 3.79
CA SER A 201 0.58 -5.20 3.06
C SER A 201 0.55 -6.67 3.47
N ASP A 202 -0.53 -7.35 3.08
CA ASP A 202 -0.76 -8.78 3.31
C ASP A 202 -0.47 -9.26 4.75
N VAL A 203 -1.01 -8.51 5.72
CA VAL A 203 -0.77 -8.80 7.13
C VAL A 203 -1.76 -9.86 7.61
N SER A 204 -1.25 -10.97 8.15
CA SER A 204 -2.05 -12.07 8.70
C SER A 204 -1.40 -12.66 9.97
N ALA A 205 -2.12 -13.51 10.69
CA ALA A 205 -1.55 -14.28 11.80
C ALA A 205 -1.99 -15.75 11.79
N ASP A 206 -1.05 -16.66 11.96
CA ASP A 206 -1.29 -18.10 12.06
C ASP A 206 -0.62 -18.72 13.32
N PRO A 207 -1.38 -19.43 14.19
CA PRO A 207 -2.84 -19.44 14.22
C PRO A 207 -3.38 -18.12 14.78
N ASN A 208 -4.53 -17.66 14.31
CA ASN A 208 -5.28 -16.52 14.89
C ASN A 208 -6.15 -16.90 16.11
N PHE A 209 -6.23 -18.21 16.41
CA PHE A 209 -6.72 -18.79 17.66
C PHE A 209 -5.58 -19.55 18.34
N PHE A 210 -5.13 -19.06 19.49
CA PHE A 210 -3.84 -19.42 20.03
C PHE A 210 -3.91 -19.91 21.49
N ASP A 211 -3.37 -21.10 21.77
CA ASP A 211 -3.07 -21.57 23.12
C ASP A 211 -1.55 -21.55 23.34
N PRO A 212 -1.03 -20.59 24.13
CA PRO A 212 0.40 -20.49 24.36
C PRO A 212 0.93 -21.41 25.48
N ALA A 213 0.06 -22.04 26.29
CA ALA A 213 0.49 -22.81 27.47
C ALA A 213 0.41 -24.33 27.30
N THR A 214 -0.44 -24.84 26.41
CA THR A 214 -0.53 -26.28 26.13
C THR A 214 0.03 -26.64 24.77
N SER A 215 0.67 -27.80 24.68
CA SER A 215 1.27 -28.29 23.43
C SER A 215 0.26 -29.09 22.59
N ASP A 216 -0.59 -28.42 21.81
CA ASP A 216 -1.14 -28.83 20.49
C ASP A 216 -1.76 -27.60 19.76
N PHE A 217 -2.00 -27.51 18.43
CA PHE A 217 -2.06 -28.43 17.27
C PHE A 217 -0.74 -28.46 16.46
N LEU A 218 -0.01 -29.54 16.17
CA LEU A 218 0.01 -30.92 16.62
C LEU A 218 1.48 -31.30 16.92
N SER A 219 2.03 -30.64 17.96
CA SER A 219 3.29 -30.92 18.67
C SER A 219 4.57 -30.13 18.30
N PRO A 220 4.56 -28.78 18.35
CA PRO A 220 5.76 -28.02 18.68
C PRO A 220 5.93 -27.89 20.20
N THR A 221 7.17 -28.04 20.67
CA THR A 221 7.60 -27.51 21.96
C THR A 221 7.68 -25.98 21.83
N ASP A 222 6.97 -25.24 22.69
CA ASP A 222 6.82 -23.77 22.66
C ASP A 222 5.94 -23.25 21.50
N PRO A 223 4.59 -23.30 21.64
CA PRO A 223 3.68 -22.77 20.62
C PRO A 223 3.86 -21.26 20.43
N VAL A 224 3.86 -20.81 19.18
CA VAL A 224 3.96 -19.40 18.79
C VAL A 224 2.90 -19.05 17.74
N ALA A 225 2.36 -17.84 17.82
CA ALA A 225 1.64 -17.22 16.73
C ALA A 225 2.64 -16.53 15.81
N THR A 226 2.57 -16.81 14.51
CA THR A 226 3.40 -16.19 13.48
C THR A 226 2.59 -15.11 12.78
N ILE A 227 3.07 -13.87 12.84
CA ILE A 227 2.50 -12.74 12.14
C ILE A 227 3.30 -12.57 10.85
N GLU A 228 2.64 -12.75 9.71
CA GLU A 228 3.22 -12.62 8.37
C GLU A 228 2.80 -11.28 7.74
N PHE A 229 3.69 -10.66 6.98
CA PHE A 229 3.43 -9.40 6.27
C PHE A 229 4.45 -9.16 5.15
N LEU A 230 4.05 -8.35 4.18
CA LEU A 230 4.95 -7.76 3.19
C LEU A 230 5.36 -6.35 3.63
N LEU A 231 6.57 -5.96 3.20
CA LEU A 231 7.16 -4.67 3.52
C LEU A 231 7.79 -4.08 2.26
N SER A 232 7.51 -2.82 1.95
CA SER A 232 7.96 -2.19 0.70
C SER A 232 9.42 -1.73 0.71
N GLU A 233 10.01 -1.48 1.88
CA GLU A 233 11.41 -1.06 2.01
C GLU A 233 11.95 -1.37 3.41
N ALA A 234 13.27 -1.36 3.57
CA ALA A 234 13.92 -1.68 4.84
C ALA A 234 13.45 -0.78 5.99
N ALA A 235 12.94 -1.38 7.06
CA ALA A 235 12.37 -0.68 8.21
C ALA A 235 12.47 -1.50 9.50
N ASN A 236 12.38 -0.81 10.65
CA ASN A 236 12.09 -1.47 11.91
C ASN A 236 10.57 -1.66 12.02
N VAL A 237 10.12 -2.92 12.09
CA VAL A 237 8.72 -3.27 12.24
C VAL A 237 8.42 -3.56 13.70
N SER A 238 7.48 -2.80 14.26
CA SER A 238 7.01 -2.99 15.63
C SER A 238 5.68 -3.75 15.65
N LEU A 239 5.64 -4.86 16.38
CA LEU A 239 4.42 -5.58 16.76
C LEU A 239 4.03 -5.15 18.18
N THR A 240 2.85 -4.55 18.35
CA THR A 240 2.29 -4.17 19.65
C THR A 240 1.07 -5.02 19.98
N VAL A 241 1.14 -5.80 21.06
CA VAL A 241 0.03 -6.64 21.55
C VAL A 241 -0.79 -5.86 22.57
N THR A 242 -2.07 -5.63 22.27
CA THR A 242 -3.01 -4.90 23.12
C THR A 242 -4.15 -5.82 23.54
N ASN A 243 -4.41 -5.92 24.84
CA ASN A 243 -5.61 -6.59 25.34
C ASN A 243 -6.84 -5.70 25.06
N LEU A 244 -7.84 -6.23 24.35
CA LEU A 244 -8.99 -5.44 23.90
C LEU A 244 -9.97 -5.11 25.03
N GLU A 245 -10.09 -5.96 26.06
CA GLU A 245 -10.97 -5.70 27.20
C GLU A 245 -10.46 -4.52 28.05
N THR A 246 -9.14 -4.41 28.23
CA THR A 246 -8.53 -3.43 29.12
C THR A 246 -7.90 -2.24 28.39
N GLY A 247 -7.72 -2.34 27.07
CA GLY A 247 -6.95 -1.38 26.26
C GLY A 247 -5.46 -1.33 26.58
N ARG A 248 -4.93 -2.24 27.41
CA ARG A 248 -3.54 -2.23 27.85
C ARG A 248 -2.62 -2.87 26.81
N VAL A 249 -1.53 -2.18 26.50
CA VAL A 249 -0.39 -2.77 25.79
C VAL A 249 0.34 -3.72 26.75
N LEU A 250 0.50 -4.97 26.33
CA LEU A 250 1.13 -6.03 27.14
C LEU A 250 2.51 -6.43 26.62
N ARG A 251 2.76 -6.27 25.32
CA ARG A 251 3.99 -6.70 24.67
C ARG A 251 4.32 -5.79 23.50
N ARG A 252 5.60 -5.46 23.32
CA ARG A 252 6.13 -4.88 22.08
C ARG A 252 7.35 -5.68 21.60
N ILE A 253 7.30 -6.12 20.35
CA ILE A 253 8.42 -6.77 19.65
C ILE A 253 8.83 -5.83 18.52
N VAL A 254 10.13 -5.64 18.31
CA VAL A 254 10.66 -4.81 17.23
C VAL A 254 11.72 -5.61 16.50
N GLU A 255 11.51 -5.83 15.20
CA GLU A 255 12.44 -6.52 14.33
C GLU A 255 12.89 -5.58 13.20
N ALA A 256 14.18 -5.60 12.87
CA ALA A 256 14.68 -4.96 11.67
C ALA A 256 14.42 -5.90 10.49
N VAL A 257 13.69 -5.41 9.48
CA VAL A 257 13.32 -6.18 8.30
C VAL A 257 13.84 -5.45 7.08
N ASP A 258 14.60 -6.16 6.24
CA ASP A 258 15.01 -5.69 4.93
C ASP A 258 14.37 -6.61 3.87
N PRO A 259 13.40 -6.12 3.07
CA PRO A 259 12.81 -6.89 1.97
C PRO A 259 13.87 -7.46 1.02
N ALA A 260 15.02 -6.79 0.88
CA ALA A 260 16.12 -7.26 0.05
C ALA A 260 16.73 -8.60 0.53
N ASP A 261 16.56 -8.97 1.80
CA ASP A 261 17.04 -10.27 2.31
C ASP A 261 16.25 -11.44 1.71
N PHE A 262 14.96 -11.25 1.42
CA PHE A 262 14.13 -12.25 0.73
C PHE A 262 14.49 -12.30 -0.75
N MET A 263 14.64 -11.14 -1.38
CA MET A 263 15.02 -10.99 -2.78
C MET A 263 16.42 -11.54 -3.07
N ALA A 264 17.36 -11.43 -2.13
CA ALA A 264 18.70 -12.00 -2.28
C ALA A 264 18.71 -13.54 -2.43
N THR A 265 17.62 -14.21 -2.04
CA THR A 265 17.43 -15.65 -2.22
C THR A 265 16.57 -16.01 -3.44
N SER A 266 16.03 -15.01 -4.15
CA SER A 266 15.25 -15.22 -5.35
C SER A 266 16.09 -15.94 -6.43
N SER A 267 15.39 -16.69 -7.26
CA SER A 267 15.94 -17.19 -8.52
C SER A 267 15.80 -16.17 -9.63
N PHE A 268 14.75 -15.33 -9.55
CA PHE A 268 14.49 -14.20 -10.42
C PHE A 268 13.49 -13.27 -9.74
N ASP A 269 13.66 -11.97 -9.94
CA ASP A 269 12.72 -10.94 -9.53
C ASP A 269 12.72 -9.78 -10.53
N ASP A 270 11.58 -9.10 -10.62
CA ASP A 270 11.37 -7.91 -11.43
C ASP A 270 10.27 -7.04 -10.80
N ASP A 271 10.64 -5.85 -10.33
CA ASP A 271 9.75 -4.82 -9.78
C ASP A 271 9.19 -3.89 -10.87
N PHE A 272 9.53 -4.15 -12.14
CA PHE A 272 9.07 -3.41 -13.32
C PHE A 272 9.46 -1.92 -13.39
N GLU A 273 10.34 -1.43 -12.51
CA GLU A 273 10.83 -0.06 -12.54
C GLU A 273 11.99 0.15 -13.53
N SER A 274 12.60 -0.95 -14.00
CA SER A 274 13.76 -0.92 -14.90
C SER A 274 13.42 -1.08 -16.39
N GLY A 275 12.12 -1.11 -16.72
CA GLY A 275 11.61 -1.29 -18.06
C GLY A 275 11.17 -2.74 -18.30
N ALA A 276 11.03 -3.13 -19.58
CA ALA A 276 10.41 -4.41 -19.91
C ALA A 276 11.34 -5.63 -19.74
N ASP A 277 12.65 -5.45 -19.55
CA ASP A 277 13.62 -6.48 -19.14
C ASP A 277 13.45 -7.93 -19.65
N GLY A 278 13.07 -8.07 -20.92
CA GLY A 278 12.90 -9.37 -21.60
C GLY A 278 11.50 -9.96 -21.55
N TRP A 279 10.57 -9.30 -20.87
CA TRP A 279 9.14 -9.55 -20.97
C TRP A 279 8.65 -9.29 -22.39
N THR A 280 7.69 -10.12 -22.81
CA THR A 280 7.05 -10.00 -24.11
C THR A 280 5.55 -10.16 -23.95
N HIS A 281 4.77 -9.53 -24.81
CA HIS A 281 3.32 -9.68 -24.81
C HIS A 281 2.80 -9.81 -26.24
N GLY A 282 1.57 -10.31 -26.38
CA GLY A 282 0.96 -10.48 -27.68
C GLY A 282 -0.41 -11.16 -27.62
N GLY A 283 -0.89 -11.61 -28.77
CA GLY A 283 -2.20 -12.24 -28.91
C GLY A 283 -3.19 -11.39 -29.71
N THR A 284 -4.47 -11.68 -29.55
CA THR A 284 -5.56 -10.98 -30.25
C THR A 284 -6.07 -9.81 -29.40
N ASN A 285 -6.20 -8.63 -30.00
CA ASN A 285 -6.57 -7.38 -29.31
C ASN A 285 -5.73 -7.16 -28.04
N ASP A 286 -4.42 -7.36 -28.18
CA ASP A 286 -3.46 -7.17 -27.11
C ASP A 286 -3.25 -5.69 -26.79
N VAL A 287 -3.34 -5.38 -25.51
CA VAL A 287 -3.15 -4.05 -24.92
C VAL A 287 -2.29 -4.12 -23.65
N TRP A 288 -1.59 -5.23 -23.42
CA TRP A 288 -0.61 -5.29 -22.34
C TRP A 288 0.42 -4.17 -22.53
N ALA A 289 0.64 -3.38 -21.49
CA ALA A 289 1.58 -2.29 -21.51
C ALA A 289 2.25 -2.15 -20.15
N LEU A 290 3.49 -1.66 -20.15
CA LEU A 290 4.27 -1.35 -18.96
C LEU A 290 4.30 0.16 -18.72
N GLY A 291 3.97 0.57 -17.49
CA GLY A 291 4.04 1.96 -17.05
C GLY A 291 3.09 2.24 -15.89
N SER A 292 2.88 3.52 -15.58
CA SER A 292 2.01 3.93 -14.47
C SER A 292 0.54 3.75 -14.81
N PRO A 293 -0.22 2.97 -14.01
CA PRO A 293 -1.67 2.90 -14.14
C PRO A 293 -2.32 4.27 -13.88
N THR A 294 -3.31 4.61 -14.69
CA THR A 294 -4.18 5.78 -14.57
C THR A 294 -5.67 5.42 -14.65
N VAL A 295 -5.98 4.18 -15.05
CA VAL A 295 -7.28 3.52 -15.00
C VAL A 295 -7.13 2.19 -14.27
N GLY A 296 -8.11 1.83 -13.43
CA GLY A 296 -8.06 0.64 -12.59
C GLY A 296 -7.48 0.94 -11.20
N PRO A 297 -6.35 0.33 -10.82
CA PRO A 297 -5.69 0.71 -9.58
C PRO A 297 -5.20 2.16 -9.68
N ALA A 298 -5.12 2.86 -8.54
CA ALA A 298 -4.69 4.25 -8.51
C ALA A 298 -3.18 4.46 -8.70
N GLY A 299 -2.45 3.39 -9.04
CA GLY A 299 -1.01 3.34 -9.22
C GLY A 299 -0.55 1.87 -9.26
N ALA A 300 0.73 1.67 -9.50
CA ALA A 300 1.40 0.38 -9.34
C ALA A 300 1.31 -0.13 -7.88
N SER A 301 1.56 -1.41 -7.64
CA SER A 301 1.55 -1.99 -6.28
C SER A 301 2.70 -1.42 -5.45
N SER A 302 3.88 -1.34 -6.08
CA SER A 302 5.06 -0.66 -5.60
C SER A 302 5.59 0.31 -6.68
N GLY A 303 6.54 1.18 -6.34
CA GLY A 303 7.16 2.06 -7.33
C GLY A 303 6.18 2.93 -8.13
N THR A 304 6.36 2.95 -9.46
CA THR A 304 5.58 3.75 -10.41
C THR A 304 5.03 2.97 -11.59
N SER A 305 5.57 1.80 -11.91
CA SER A 305 5.30 1.06 -13.13
C SER A 305 4.78 -0.33 -12.82
N ALA A 306 3.73 -0.74 -13.53
CA ALA A 306 3.23 -2.10 -13.50
C ALA A 306 2.88 -2.55 -14.92
N TRP A 307 2.79 -3.86 -15.15
CA TRP A 307 2.18 -4.36 -16.37
C TRP A 307 0.65 -4.38 -16.23
N GLY A 308 -0.08 -3.93 -17.24
CA GLY A 308 -1.55 -3.97 -17.22
C GLY A 308 -2.16 -4.21 -18.60
N THR A 309 -3.33 -4.84 -18.65
CA THR A 309 -4.16 -5.00 -19.87
C THR A 309 -4.83 -3.68 -20.27
N GLY A 310 -4.03 -2.63 -20.45
CA GLY A 310 -4.43 -1.23 -20.50
C GLY A 310 -3.96 -0.51 -19.23
N LEU A 311 -3.33 0.65 -19.39
CA LEU A 311 -2.87 1.50 -18.27
C LEU A 311 -3.72 2.76 -18.14
N ASP A 312 -4.35 3.18 -19.24
CA ASP A 312 -5.04 4.46 -19.39
C ASP A 312 -6.46 4.30 -19.98
N ALA A 313 -6.91 3.07 -20.16
CA ALA A 313 -8.25 2.73 -20.63
C ALA A 313 -8.64 1.30 -20.21
N ASP A 314 -9.95 1.03 -20.22
CA ASP A 314 -10.49 -0.32 -20.05
C ASP A 314 -10.03 -1.25 -21.18
N TYR A 315 -9.90 -2.55 -20.89
CA TYR A 315 -9.51 -3.56 -21.86
C TYR A 315 -10.51 -3.68 -23.02
N PRO A 316 -10.10 -4.12 -24.23
CA PRO A 316 -11.01 -4.31 -25.35
C PRO A 316 -11.81 -5.63 -25.24
N ASN A 317 -13.00 -5.63 -25.84
CA ASN A 317 -13.75 -6.85 -26.08
C ASN A 317 -12.99 -7.81 -27.03
N SER A 318 -13.30 -9.10 -26.92
CA SER A 318 -12.81 -10.19 -27.76
C SER A 318 -11.28 -10.28 -27.80
N SER A 319 -10.65 -10.00 -26.66
CA SER A 319 -9.21 -10.16 -26.45
C SER A 319 -8.89 -11.63 -26.10
N ASP A 320 -7.77 -12.09 -26.61
CA ASP A 320 -7.08 -13.30 -26.15
C ASP A 320 -5.60 -12.95 -26.20
N SER A 321 -5.18 -12.23 -25.15
CA SER A 321 -3.88 -11.60 -25.04
C SER A 321 -3.08 -12.19 -23.89
N TRP A 322 -1.77 -12.00 -23.93
CA TRP A 322 -0.89 -12.56 -22.93
C TRP A 322 0.34 -11.69 -22.71
N LEU A 323 0.84 -11.74 -21.47
CA LEU A 323 2.16 -11.28 -21.05
C LEU A 323 3.01 -12.50 -20.68
N LEU A 324 4.26 -12.54 -21.10
CA LEU A 324 5.18 -13.67 -20.96
C LEU A 324 6.52 -13.19 -20.36
N SER A 325 6.93 -13.83 -19.27
CA SER A 325 8.17 -13.54 -18.57
C SER A 325 9.41 -13.93 -19.40
N PRO A 326 10.58 -13.37 -19.07
CA PRO A 326 11.86 -13.97 -19.43
C PRO A 326 11.98 -15.43 -18.94
N PRO A 327 12.94 -16.22 -19.47
CA PRO A 327 13.23 -17.55 -18.94
C PRO A 327 13.80 -17.51 -17.51
N VAL A 328 13.20 -18.26 -16.60
CA VAL A 328 13.54 -18.32 -15.17
C VAL A 328 13.87 -19.76 -14.77
N PHE A 329 14.97 -19.96 -14.03
CA PHE A 329 15.32 -21.27 -13.49
C PHE A 329 14.64 -21.51 -12.13
N VAL A 330 13.99 -22.65 -11.95
CA VAL A 330 13.29 -23.01 -10.71
C VAL A 330 14.19 -23.88 -9.83
N ARG A 331 14.54 -23.38 -8.65
CA ARG A 331 15.29 -24.14 -7.62
C ARG A 331 14.33 -24.96 -6.75
N ALA A 332 14.90 -25.87 -5.98
CA ALA A 332 14.13 -26.63 -5.01
C ALA A 332 13.61 -25.70 -3.91
N GLY A 333 12.28 -25.68 -3.72
CA GLY A 333 11.61 -24.82 -2.75
C GLY A 333 11.08 -23.50 -3.33
N ASP A 334 11.37 -23.19 -4.59
CA ASP A 334 10.85 -21.98 -5.23
C ASP A 334 9.34 -22.07 -5.45
N ALA A 335 8.69 -20.92 -5.31
CA ALA A 335 7.33 -20.65 -5.78
C ALA A 335 7.34 -19.35 -6.59
N LEU A 336 6.26 -19.12 -7.33
CA LEU A 336 6.00 -17.85 -8.02
C LEU A 336 5.15 -16.96 -7.10
N TYR A 337 5.56 -15.71 -6.96
CA TYR A 337 4.84 -14.64 -6.29
C TYR A 337 4.69 -13.44 -7.23
N PHE A 338 3.56 -12.73 -7.15
CA PHE A 338 3.35 -11.44 -7.81
C PHE A 338 2.16 -10.74 -7.19
N ASP A 339 2.19 -9.41 -7.13
CA ASP A 339 1.01 -8.62 -6.78
C ASP A 339 0.08 -8.50 -7.98
N GLN A 340 -1.23 -8.59 -7.72
CA GLN A 340 -2.25 -8.37 -8.74
C GLN A 340 -3.35 -7.42 -8.32
N TYR A 341 -3.79 -6.59 -9.26
CA TYR A 341 -5.10 -5.95 -9.26
C TYR A 341 -5.93 -6.56 -10.39
N PHE A 342 -7.18 -6.92 -10.10
CA PHE A 342 -8.04 -7.57 -11.08
C PHE A 342 -9.47 -7.00 -11.05
N ASP A 343 -9.95 -6.51 -12.20
CA ASP A 343 -11.33 -6.10 -12.43
C ASP A 343 -11.78 -6.44 -13.86
N SER A 344 -12.67 -7.44 -14.00
CA SER A 344 -13.24 -7.90 -15.27
C SER A 344 -14.76 -8.09 -15.20
N GLU A 345 -15.40 -8.27 -16.36
CA GLU A 345 -16.78 -8.76 -16.40
C GLU A 345 -16.87 -10.12 -15.68
N SER A 346 -17.61 -10.14 -14.57
CA SER A 346 -17.69 -11.31 -13.70
C SER A 346 -18.22 -12.54 -14.43
N TYR A 347 -17.49 -13.65 -14.30
CA TYR A 347 -17.75 -14.97 -14.88
C TYR A 347 -17.59 -15.12 -16.40
N TYR A 348 -17.48 -14.02 -17.14
CA TYR A 348 -17.33 -14.03 -18.60
C TYR A 348 -15.86 -13.87 -19.00
N ASP A 349 -15.28 -12.77 -18.50
CA ASP A 349 -13.91 -12.38 -18.76
C ASP A 349 -13.01 -12.84 -17.63
N GLY A 350 -11.78 -13.22 -17.96
CA GLY A 350 -10.89 -13.69 -16.91
C GLY A 350 -9.44 -13.84 -17.32
N GLY A 351 -8.66 -14.22 -16.32
CA GLY A 351 -7.22 -14.39 -16.41
C GLY A 351 -6.76 -15.70 -15.78
N VAL A 352 -5.75 -16.33 -16.38
CA VAL A 352 -5.06 -17.51 -15.84
C VAL A 352 -3.54 -17.34 -15.98
N VAL A 353 -2.82 -18.01 -15.08
CA VAL A 353 -1.37 -18.15 -15.15
C VAL A 353 -1.03 -19.52 -15.74
N GLU A 354 -0.13 -19.52 -16.71
CA GLU A 354 0.35 -20.70 -17.41
C GLU A 354 1.88 -20.75 -17.41
N VAL A 355 2.45 -21.95 -17.51
CA VAL A 355 3.90 -22.18 -17.55
C VAL A 355 4.27 -22.95 -18.81
N THR A 356 5.39 -22.58 -19.43
CA THR A 356 6.03 -23.35 -20.50
C THR A 356 7.47 -23.68 -20.15
N THR A 357 7.93 -24.87 -20.54
CA THR A 357 9.33 -25.34 -20.43
C THR A 357 9.99 -25.50 -21.80
N ASP A 358 9.23 -25.30 -22.90
CA ASP A 358 9.66 -25.53 -24.28
C ASP A 358 9.32 -24.36 -25.23
N GLY A 359 8.73 -23.28 -24.69
CA GLY A 359 8.33 -22.08 -25.42
C GLY A 359 7.11 -22.27 -26.32
N SER A 360 6.48 -23.45 -26.32
CA SER A 360 5.43 -23.81 -27.30
C SER A 360 4.17 -24.35 -26.63
N ASN A 361 4.33 -25.20 -25.61
CA ASN A 361 3.25 -25.80 -24.85
C ASN A 361 3.11 -25.07 -23.51
N PHE A 362 1.89 -24.62 -23.21
CA PHE A 362 1.57 -23.88 -22.00
C PHE A 362 0.63 -24.70 -21.15
N THR A 363 1.03 -24.92 -19.90
CA THR A 363 0.26 -25.64 -18.90
C THR A 363 -0.25 -24.64 -17.88
N ARG A 364 -1.57 -24.60 -17.71
CA ARG A 364 -2.17 -23.78 -16.67
C ARG A 364 -1.78 -24.28 -15.28
N ILE A 365 -1.29 -23.37 -14.45
CA ILE A 365 -0.98 -23.60 -13.04
C ILE A 365 -2.06 -22.97 -12.14
N VAL A 366 -2.13 -23.43 -10.89
CA VAL A 366 -3.17 -23.08 -9.93
C VAL A 366 -2.56 -22.32 -8.75
N PRO A 367 -3.13 -21.18 -8.34
CA PRO A 367 -2.63 -20.45 -7.18
C PRO A 367 -2.84 -21.27 -5.91
N GLN A 368 -2.06 -20.97 -4.88
CA GLN A 368 -2.34 -21.47 -3.54
C GLN A 368 -3.74 -21.03 -3.11
N GLY A 369 -4.55 -21.95 -2.59
CA GLY A 369 -5.97 -21.72 -2.29
C GLY A 369 -6.93 -21.90 -3.48
N GLY A 370 -6.43 -21.99 -4.71
CA GLY A 370 -7.23 -22.17 -5.93
C GLY A 370 -7.75 -20.86 -6.52
N TYR A 371 -8.19 -20.92 -7.77
CA TYR A 371 -8.77 -19.73 -8.41
C TYR A 371 -10.12 -19.37 -7.78
N PRO A 372 -10.42 -18.08 -7.56
CA PRO A 372 -11.60 -17.65 -6.82
C PRO A 372 -12.91 -17.79 -7.61
N TYR A 373 -12.85 -17.83 -8.95
CA TYR A 373 -14.02 -17.84 -9.82
C TYR A 373 -13.84 -18.78 -11.01
N SER A 374 -14.74 -18.69 -11.99
CA SER A 374 -14.58 -19.31 -13.31
C SER A 374 -14.59 -18.25 -14.40
N GLY A 375 -13.83 -18.50 -15.47
CA GLY A 375 -13.80 -17.66 -16.67
C GLY A 375 -14.38 -18.42 -17.84
N ALA A 376 -15.58 -18.05 -18.29
CA ALA A 376 -16.30 -18.80 -19.32
C ALA A 376 -15.48 -18.99 -20.61
N ARG A 377 -14.73 -17.96 -21.02
CA ARG A 377 -13.87 -18.00 -22.22
C ARG A 377 -12.58 -18.80 -22.02
N LEU A 378 -12.16 -19.01 -20.78
CA LEU A 378 -10.96 -19.75 -20.41
C LEU A 378 -11.24 -21.23 -20.12
N GLY A 379 -12.51 -21.65 -20.06
CA GLY A 379 -12.89 -23.05 -19.98
C GLY A 379 -12.60 -23.71 -18.63
N GLY A 380 -12.89 -23.02 -17.52
CA GLY A 380 -12.77 -23.57 -16.17
C GLY A 380 -12.62 -22.46 -15.13
N ASP A 381 -12.00 -22.80 -14.00
CA ASP A 381 -11.72 -21.83 -12.93
C ASP A 381 -10.87 -20.67 -13.50
N ALA A 382 -10.85 -19.48 -12.93
CA ALA A 382 -10.01 -18.36 -13.35
C ALA A 382 -10.07 -17.23 -12.32
N TYR A 383 -9.21 -16.22 -12.46
CA TYR A 383 -9.53 -14.90 -11.94
C TYR A 383 -10.62 -14.29 -12.82
N SER A 384 -11.63 -13.67 -12.20
CA SER A 384 -12.75 -13.01 -12.86
C SER A 384 -13.44 -12.06 -11.89
N GLY A 385 -14.19 -11.08 -12.39
CA GLY A 385 -14.84 -10.09 -11.53
C GLY A 385 -13.84 -9.12 -10.93
N SER A 386 -14.15 -8.56 -9.75
CA SER A 386 -13.29 -7.62 -9.05
C SER A 386 -12.75 -8.21 -7.75
N LEU A 387 -11.45 -8.01 -7.51
CA LEU A 387 -10.78 -8.41 -6.26
C LEU A 387 -10.60 -7.25 -5.26
N GLY A 388 -11.15 -6.07 -5.55
CA GLY A 388 -11.19 -4.92 -4.63
C GLY A 388 -9.90 -4.10 -4.51
N GLY A 389 -8.73 -4.65 -4.89
CA GLY A 389 -7.45 -3.93 -4.90
C GLY A 389 -6.25 -4.81 -5.27
N TRP A 390 -5.04 -4.26 -5.12
CA TRP A 390 -3.79 -5.03 -5.16
C TRP A 390 -3.77 -6.10 -4.07
N SER A 391 -3.33 -7.31 -4.41
CA SER A 391 -3.22 -8.48 -3.55
C SER A 391 -2.13 -9.44 -4.05
N LEU A 392 -1.32 -9.98 -3.14
CA LEU A 392 -0.27 -10.93 -3.47
C LEU A 392 -0.87 -12.27 -3.89
N GLN A 393 -0.31 -12.86 -4.96
CA GLN A 393 -0.65 -14.20 -5.42
C GLN A 393 0.56 -15.11 -5.27
N SER A 394 0.33 -16.35 -4.85
CA SER A 394 1.37 -17.39 -4.79
C SER A 394 0.98 -18.61 -5.61
N PHE A 395 1.97 -19.20 -6.30
CA PHE A 395 1.81 -20.39 -7.12
C PHE A 395 2.94 -21.38 -6.83
N PRO A 396 2.62 -22.60 -6.33
CA PRO A 396 3.63 -23.64 -6.16
C PRO A 396 4.29 -24.02 -7.49
N LEU A 397 5.63 -24.10 -7.52
CA LEU A 397 6.41 -24.50 -8.70
C LEU A 397 7.15 -25.83 -8.51
N SER A 398 6.77 -26.64 -7.51
CA SER A 398 7.48 -27.88 -7.17
C SER A 398 7.66 -28.83 -8.36
N ASP A 399 6.68 -28.90 -9.26
CA ASP A 399 6.69 -29.76 -10.45
C ASP A 399 7.71 -29.33 -11.51
N TYR A 400 8.20 -28.08 -11.42
CA TYR A 400 9.16 -27.49 -12.35
C TYR A 400 10.59 -27.41 -11.76
N THR A 401 10.81 -27.95 -10.56
CA THR A 401 12.14 -27.95 -9.90
C THR A 401 13.24 -28.46 -10.84
N GLY A 402 14.31 -27.68 -10.99
CA GLY A 402 15.46 -27.99 -11.83
C GLY A 402 15.25 -27.70 -13.32
N GLN A 403 14.14 -27.08 -13.71
CA GLN A 403 13.83 -26.69 -15.08
C GLN A 403 13.92 -25.17 -15.25
N THR A 404 14.14 -24.73 -16.48
CA THR A 404 13.92 -23.33 -16.88
C THR A 404 12.53 -23.20 -17.46
N ILE A 405 11.74 -22.27 -16.92
CA ILE A 405 10.37 -21.99 -17.31
C ILE A 405 10.20 -20.58 -17.86
N GLN A 406 9.10 -20.32 -18.55
CA GLN A 406 8.54 -18.98 -18.69
C GLN A 406 7.11 -19.00 -18.15
N VAL A 407 6.72 -17.94 -17.47
CA VAL A 407 5.39 -17.73 -16.90
C VAL A 407 4.59 -16.83 -17.84
N ARG A 408 3.36 -17.23 -18.16
CA ARG A 408 2.42 -16.50 -19.01
C ARG A 408 1.18 -16.11 -18.25
N PHE A 409 0.88 -14.82 -18.22
CA PHE A 409 -0.40 -14.27 -17.78
C PHE A 409 -1.29 -14.14 -19.00
N ARG A 410 -2.33 -14.95 -19.11
CA ARG A 410 -3.25 -14.96 -20.26
C ARG A 410 -4.60 -14.38 -19.84
N PHE A 411 -5.05 -13.35 -20.55
CA PHE A 411 -6.31 -12.66 -20.31
C PHE A 411 -7.23 -12.78 -21.52
N VAL A 412 -8.47 -13.21 -21.30
CA VAL A 412 -9.43 -13.51 -22.37
C VAL A 412 -10.77 -12.86 -22.08
N THR A 413 -11.32 -12.19 -23.09
CA THR A 413 -12.55 -11.41 -22.98
C THR A 413 -13.63 -11.78 -24.00
N ASP A 414 -14.85 -11.43 -23.61
CA ASP A 414 -16.13 -11.61 -24.25
C ASP A 414 -16.43 -10.55 -25.33
N GLY A 415 -17.58 -10.58 -25.98
CA GLY A 415 -17.97 -9.59 -26.99
C GLY A 415 -18.50 -8.26 -26.42
N SER A 416 -18.66 -8.13 -25.11
CA SER A 416 -19.24 -6.96 -24.44
C SER A 416 -18.68 -6.76 -23.02
N VAL A 417 -18.99 -5.59 -22.43
CA VAL A 417 -18.62 -5.16 -21.07
C VAL A 417 -17.11 -5.18 -20.81
N THR A 418 -16.54 -3.99 -20.85
CA THR A 418 -15.13 -3.77 -20.53
C THR A 418 -14.99 -3.22 -19.11
N ARG A 419 -13.83 -3.47 -18.50
CA ARG A 419 -13.42 -3.00 -17.17
C ARG A 419 -11.95 -2.62 -17.21
N SER A 420 -11.37 -2.21 -16.09
CA SER A 420 -9.96 -1.79 -16.07
C SER A 420 -8.97 -2.93 -16.34
N GLY A 421 -9.34 -4.19 -16.05
CA GLY A 421 -8.57 -5.36 -16.44
C GLY A 421 -7.64 -5.93 -15.38
N TRP A 422 -6.53 -6.53 -15.83
CA TRP A 422 -5.57 -7.23 -15.00
C TRP A 422 -4.24 -6.51 -14.99
N PHE A 423 -3.73 -6.21 -13.80
CA PHE A 423 -2.44 -5.59 -13.56
C PHE A 423 -1.58 -6.50 -12.70
N ILE A 424 -0.29 -6.56 -13.02
CA ILE A 424 0.73 -7.39 -12.38
C ILE A 424 1.89 -6.50 -11.96
N ASP A 425 2.38 -6.73 -10.75
CA ASP A 425 3.53 -6.05 -10.19
C ASP A 425 4.36 -6.98 -9.28
N ASP A 426 5.57 -6.56 -8.92
CA ASP A 426 6.46 -7.25 -7.97
C ASP A 426 6.62 -8.77 -8.25
N PHE A 427 7.03 -9.13 -9.47
CA PHE A 427 7.15 -10.53 -9.90
C PHE A 427 8.38 -11.19 -9.29
N VAL A 428 8.19 -12.32 -8.61
CA VAL A 428 9.28 -13.08 -7.96
C VAL A 428 9.13 -14.58 -8.20
N VAL A 429 10.24 -15.23 -8.55
CA VAL A 429 10.38 -16.70 -8.43
C VAL A 429 11.45 -16.96 -7.39
N GLY A 430 11.07 -17.54 -6.26
CA GLY A 430 11.98 -17.72 -5.14
C GLY A 430 11.31 -18.18 -3.87
N SER A 431 11.90 -17.77 -2.75
CA SER A 431 11.34 -17.98 -1.42
C SER A 431 10.15 -17.04 -1.18
N ASP A 432 9.36 -17.39 -0.18
CA ASP A 432 8.25 -16.57 0.29
C ASP A 432 8.73 -15.17 0.73
N PRO A 433 8.21 -14.08 0.13
CA PRO A 433 8.62 -12.72 0.45
C PRO A 433 8.08 -12.18 1.78
N HIS A 434 7.22 -12.93 2.48
CA HIS A 434 6.70 -12.48 3.77
C HIS A 434 7.77 -12.46 4.87
N ALA A 435 7.88 -11.30 5.49
CA ALA A 435 8.53 -11.16 6.78
C ALA A 435 7.65 -11.72 7.89
N ARG A 436 8.30 -12.16 8.98
CA ARG A 436 7.66 -12.87 10.09
C ARG A 436 8.06 -12.28 11.43
N ILE A 437 7.09 -12.02 12.28
CA ILE A 437 7.31 -11.77 13.71
C ILE A 437 6.56 -12.85 14.49
N GLN A 438 7.26 -13.52 15.41
CA GLN A 438 6.66 -14.54 16.26
C GLN A 438 6.28 -13.98 17.63
N TRP A 439 5.13 -14.41 18.15
CA TRP A 439 4.70 -14.12 19.51
C TRP A 439 4.37 -15.41 20.26
N ASP A 440 4.96 -15.57 21.44
CA ASP A 440 4.86 -16.74 22.31
C ASP A 440 3.71 -16.64 23.35
N GLY A 441 2.83 -15.65 23.19
CA GLY A 441 1.71 -15.44 24.11
C GLY A 441 2.10 -14.76 25.41
N ARG A 442 3.34 -14.28 25.55
CA ARG A 442 3.80 -13.61 26.77
C ARG A 442 3.72 -12.10 26.69
N ALA A 443 3.44 -11.49 27.84
CA ALA A 443 3.65 -10.07 28.08
C ALA A 443 5.14 -9.78 28.31
N ASP A 444 5.50 -8.50 28.37
CA ASP A 444 6.88 -8.04 28.63
C ASP A 444 7.44 -8.50 29.99
N ASP A 445 6.58 -8.88 30.93
CA ASP A 445 7.00 -9.44 32.23
C ASP A 445 7.32 -10.96 32.16
N GLY A 446 7.24 -11.56 30.98
CA GLY A 446 7.50 -12.98 30.72
C GLY A 446 6.37 -13.91 31.14
N ARG A 447 5.24 -13.40 31.62
CA ARG A 447 4.06 -14.22 31.92
C ARG A 447 3.19 -14.34 30.69
N PHE A 448 2.50 -15.48 30.59
CA PHE A 448 1.43 -15.66 29.64
C PHE A 448 0.33 -14.61 29.88
N VAL A 449 -0.22 -14.08 28.80
CA VAL A 449 -1.37 -13.16 28.87
C VAL A 449 -2.62 -13.92 29.33
N ASP A 450 -3.66 -13.23 29.81
CA ASP A 450 -4.90 -13.92 30.19
C ASP A 450 -5.66 -14.43 28.95
N SER A 451 -6.60 -15.38 29.11
CA SER A 451 -7.50 -15.72 27.99
C SER A 451 -8.31 -14.49 27.58
N GLY A 452 -8.51 -14.28 26.29
CA GLY A 452 -9.26 -13.13 25.79
C GLY A 452 -8.89 -12.74 24.36
N ASP A 453 -9.39 -11.58 23.97
CA ASP A 453 -9.19 -11.02 22.64
C ASP A 453 -8.09 -9.95 22.65
N TYR A 454 -7.22 -10.03 21.65
CA TYR A 454 -6.03 -9.22 21.51
C TYR A 454 -5.98 -8.59 20.13
N ARG A 455 -5.50 -7.34 20.09
CA ARG A 455 -5.13 -6.66 18.86
C ARG A 455 -3.63 -6.65 18.71
N LEU A 456 -3.16 -7.17 17.58
CA LEU A 456 -1.77 -7.20 17.16
C LEU A 456 -1.56 -6.06 16.15
N THR A 457 -0.96 -4.95 16.59
CA THR A 457 -0.69 -3.79 15.73
C THR A 457 0.71 -3.86 15.14
N LEU A 458 0.84 -3.85 13.81
CA LEU A 458 2.10 -3.66 13.09
C LEU A 458 2.25 -2.21 12.64
N GLN A 459 3.44 -1.66 12.83
CA GLN A 459 3.86 -0.39 12.25
C GLN A 459 5.35 -0.44 11.89
N ALA A 460 5.68 -0.08 10.65
CA ALA A 460 7.04 0.01 10.15
C ALA A 460 7.57 1.44 10.26
N ILE A 461 8.83 1.60 10.67
CA ILE A 461 9.52 2.88 10.74
C ILE A 461 10.87 2.76 10.03
N ASP A 462 11.07 3.54 8.97
CA ASP A 462 12.32 3.54 8.21
C ASP A 462 13.47 4.23 8.96
N SER A 463 14.65 4.27 8.34
CA SER A 463 15.83 4.96 8.90
C SER A 463 15.70 6.49 8.97
N SER A 464 14.77 7.09 8.22
CA SER A 464 14.53 8.54 8.22
C SER A 464 13.51 8.96 9.30
N GLY A 465 12.77 8.00 9.86
CA GLY A 465 11.71 8.21 10.84
C GLY A 465 10.31 8.28 10.24
N SER A 466 10.15 7.99 8.95
CA SER A 466 8.84 7.83 8.30
C SER A 466 8.14 6.60 8.87
N ALA A 467 6.89 6.76 9.30
CA ALA A 467 6.10 5.68 9.86
C ALA A 467 5.00 5.26 8.89
N SER A 468 4.85 3.95 8.68
CA SER A 468 3.74 3.39 7.93
C SER A 468 2.41 3.68 8.62
N LEU A 469 1.32 3.62 7.84
CA LEU A 469 0.01 3.37 8.44
C LEU A 469 0.06 2.04 9.18
N ALA A 470 -0.60 1.99 10.34
CA ALA A 470 -0.67 0.77 11.12
C ALA A 470 -1.55 -0.27 10.41
N ARG A 471 -1.17 -1.54 10.57
CA ARG A 471 -1.98 -2.72 10.22
C ARG A 471 -2.28 -3.49 11.49
N TYR A 472 -3.37 -4.26 11.46
CA TYR A 472 -3.86 -4.93 12.65
C TYR A 472 -4.32 -6.34 12.30
N VAL A 473 -4.04 -7.27 13.20
CA VAL A 473 -4.64 -8.61 13.21
C VAL A 473 -5.32 -8.80 14.56
N LEU A 474 -6.48 -9.46 14.55
CA LEU A 474 -7.15 -9.88 15.79
C LEU A 474 -6.72 -11.29 16.16
N MET A 475 -6.51 -11.51 17.45
CA MET A 475 -5.99 -12.76 17.99
C MET A 475 -6.81 -13.16 19.22
N ARG A 476 -7.26 -14.41 19.28
CA ARG A 476 -7.91 -14.95 20.48
C ARG A 476 -6.98 -15.90 21.21
N VAL A 477 -6.71 -15.61 22.49
CA VAL A 477 -5.92 -16.48 23.37
C VAL A 477 -6.83 -17.28 24.29
N PHE A 478 -6.54 -18.58 24.43
CA PHE A 478 -7.23 -19.50 25.35
C PHE A 478 -6.22 -20.46 26.01
N TYR A 479 -6.68 -21.26 26.99
CA TYR A 479 -5.87 -22.20 27.79
C TYR A 479 -6.65 -23.45 28.16
#